data_AF-A0A7C2WFY4-F1
#
_entry.id   AF-A0A7C2WFY4-F1
#
_cell.length_a   1.000
_cell.length_b   1.000
_cell.length_c   1.000
_cell.angle_alpha   90.00
_cell.angle_beta   90.00
_cell.angle_gamma   90.00
#
_symmetry.space_group_name_H-M   'P 1'
#
loop_
_entity.id
_entity.type
_entity.pdbx_description
1 polymer ?
#
loop_
_entity_poly.entity_id
_entity_poly.type
_entity_poly.pdbx_seq_one_letter_code
_entity_poly.pdbx_strand_id
1 'polypeptide(L)'
;VFSGRADGVLVSSTVGSTAYALSAGGPLIDPLVECLVTVVLNPLKLGVRPVVLPPSSRVEVSFLKQSSRAASIYSDGALTCHVGVGDVVEICKSSHQVELVRVKDFRRTFYKKFYEVRIRGGKERPRKG
;
A
#
# COMPACT_ATOMS: atom_id res chain seq x y z
N VAL A 1 6.07 17.12 -4.87
CA VAL A 1 6.93 16.23 -5.68
C VAL A 1 8.12 15.80 -4.84
N PHE A 2 8.34 14.50 -4.65
CA PHE A 2 9.54 13.95 -3.98
C PHE A 2 10.51 13.45 -5.04
N SER A 3 11.80 13.69 -4.86
CA SER A 3 12.87 13.11 -5.70
C SER A 3 14.04 12.69 -4.81
N GLY A 4 14.49 11.46 -4.95
CA GLY A 4 15.54 10.89 -4.12
C GLY A 4 15.81 9.42 -4.42
N ARG A 5 16.79 8.84 -3.73
CA ARG A 5 17.12 7.42 -3.80
C ARG A 5 16.34 6.66 -2.72
N ALA A 6 15.77 5.53 -3.10
CA ALA A 6 14.96 4.64 -2.28
C ALA A 6 14.99 3.26 -2.94
N ASP A 7 14.59 2.22 -2.20
CA ASP A 7 14.42 0.88 -2.76
C ASP A 7 13.19 0.79 -3.66
N GLY A 8 12.21 1.66 -3.41
CA GLY A 8 11.01 1.77 -4.24
C GLY A 8 9.97 2.70 -3.64
N VAL A 9 8.77 2.66 -4.22
CA VAL A 9 7.60 3.36 -3.71
C VAL A 9 6.41 2.40 -3.74
N LEU A 10 5.62 2.45 -2.68
CA LEU A 10 4.39 1.70 -2.55
C LEU A 10 3.22 2.68 -2.63
N VAL A 11 2.26 2.39 -3.50
CA VAL A 11 0.98 3.10 -3.57
C VAL A 11 -0.12 2.11 -3.18
N SER A 12 -0.93 2.48 -2.19
CA SER A 12 -1.92 1.60 -1.60
C SER A 12 -3.31 2.20 -1.66
N SER A 13 -4.30 1.35 -1.88
CA SER A 13 -5.71 1.68 -1.62
C SER A 13 -6.00 1.66 -0.12
N THR A 14 -7.18 2.14 0.29
CA THR A 14 -7.67 2.04 1.67
C THR A 14 -7.53 0.62 2.25
N VAL A 15 -7.96 -0.39 1.50
CA VAL A 15 -7.92 -1.80 1.97
C VAL A 15 -6.48 -2.29 2.09
N GLY A 16 -5.63 -1.92 1.13
CA GLY A 16 -4.21 -2.27 1.12
C GLY A 16 -3.39 -1.60 2.23
N SER A 17 -3.91 -0.54 2.86
CA SER A 17 -3.23 0.16 3.98
C SER A 17 -2.88 -0.77 5.13
N THR A 18 -3.64 -1.86 5.32
CA THR A 18 -3.43 -2.88 6.35
C THR A 18 -2.41 -3.97 5.98
N ALA A 19 -1.96 -3.99 4.73
CA ALA A 19 -1.04 -4.99 4.18
C ALA A 19 0.39 -4.44 4.20
N TYR A 20 1.10 -4.51 3.06
CA TYR A 20 2.51 -4.13 3.01
C TYR A 20 2.72 -2.64 3.33
N ALA A 21 1.76 -1.77 3.01
CA ALA A 21 1.80 -0.36 3.38
C ALA A 21 2.01 -0.16 4.89
N LEU A 22 1.29 -0.91 5.73
CA LEU A 22 1.45 -0.87 7.18
C LEU A 22 2.83 -1.34 7.62
N SER A 23 3.29 -2.48 7.09
CA SER A 23 4.61 -3.04 7.42
C SER A 23 5.75 -2.10 7.01
N ALA A 24 5.56 -1.32 5.95
CA ALA A 24 6.52 -0.31 5.47
C ALA A 24 6.44 1.02 6.26
N GLY A 25 5.67 1.08 7.36
CA GLY A 25 5.54 2.26 8.20
C GLY A 25 4.43 3.24 7.77
N GLY A 26 3.56 2.83 6.84
CA GLY A 26 2.34 3.55 6.48
C GLY A 26 1.25 3.50 7.56
N PRO A 27 0.29 4.42 7.53
CA PRO A 27 -0.81 4.46 8.50
C PRO A 27 -1.83 3.34 8.29
N LEU A 28 -2.44 2.89 9.38
CA LEU A 28 -3.71 2.15 9.35
C LEU A 28 -4.82 3.12 8.93
N ILE A 29 -5.52 2.83 7.83
CA ILE A 29 -6.66 3.63 7.38
C ILE A 29 -7.97 2.92 7.76
N ASP A 30 -8.95 3.68 8.26
CA ASP A 30 -10.30 3.17 8.47
C ASP A 30 -10.91 2.77 7.11
N PRO A 31 -11.54 1.59 6.99
CA PRO A 31 -12.05 1.10 5.71
C PRO A 31 -13.12 1.96 5.03
N LEU A 32 -13.74 2.89 5.76
CA LEU A 32 -14.75 3.81 5.25
C LEU A 32 -14.15 5.07 4.63
N VAL A 33 -12.87 5.33 4.88
CA VAL A 33 -12.14 6.45 4.29
C VAL A 33 -11.68 6.03 2.91
N GLU A 34 -12.15 6.71 1.87
CA GLU A 34 -11.60 6.52 0.53
C GLU A 34 -10.34 7.37 0.35
N CYS A 35 -9.18 6.74 0.18
CA CYS A 35 -7.93 7.44 -0.07
C CYS A 35 -6.91 6.58 -0.81
N LEU A 36 -5.85 7.23 -1.30
CA LEU A 36 -4.60 6.58 -1.68
C LEU A 36 -3.55 6.87 -0.62
N VAL A 37 -2.66 5.90 -0.36
CA VAL A 37 -1.53 6.06 0.56
C VAL A 37 -0.24 5.79 -0.19
N THR A 38 0.69 6.74 -0.15
CA THR A 38 2.03 6.56 -0.73
C THR A 38 3.06 6.38 0.38
N VAL A 39 3.87 5.33 0.30
CA VAL A 39 4.98 5.05 1.22
C VAL A 39 6.25 4.87 0.41
N VAL A 40 7.29 5.65 0.68
CA VAL A 40 8.61 5.45 0.06
C VAL A 40 9.36 4.38 0.85
N LEU A 41 9.87 3.36 0.16
CA LEU A 41 10.55 2.23 0.77
C LEU A 41 12.04 2.55 0.98
N ASN A 42 12.50 2.50 2.22
CA ASN A 42 13.91 2.72 2.61
C ASN A 42 14.55 3.97 1.95
N PRO A 43 13.94 5.17 2.09
CA PRO A 43 14.47 6.37 1.49
C PRO A 43 15.83 6.74 2.12
N LEU A 44 16.81 7.11 1.30
CA LEU A 44 18.09 7.63 1.79
C LEU A 44 17.96 9.04 2.38
N LYS A 45 16.92 9.79 1.99
CA LYS A 45 16.65 11.13 2.53
C LYS A 45 15.92 11.02 3.88
N LEU A 46 16.36 11.83 4.84
CA LEU A 46 15.69 11.97 6.13
C LEU A 46 14.34 12.68 5.99
N GLY A 47 13.45 12.44 6.96
CA GLY A 47 12.16 13.15 7.05
C GLY A 47 11.11 12.74 6.02
N VAL A 48 11.37 11.71 5.19
CA VAL A 48 10.35 11.16 4.30
C VAL A 48 9.27 10.48 5.14
N ARG A 49 8.00 10.79 4.84
CA ARG A 49 6.84 10.28 5.56
C ARG A 49 5.83 9.72 4.56
N PRO A 50 5.02 8.73 4.97
CA PRO A 50 3.83 8.36 4.23
C PRO A 50 2.93 9.58 3.98
N VAL A 51 2.27 9.61 2.83
CA VAL A 51 1.31 10.65 2.47
C VAL A 51 -0.03 10.01 2.16
N VAL A 52 -1.09 10.56 2.75
CA VAL A 52 -2.47 10.19 2.45
C VAL A 52 -3.03 11.20 1.45
N LEU A 53 -3.57 10.71 0.35
CA LEU A 53 -4.04 11.50 -0.78
C LEU A 53 -5.53 11.25 -1.02
N PRO A 54 -6.27 12.24 -1.54
CA PRO A 54 -7.62 12.03 -2.05
C PRO A 54 -7.69 10.84 -3.04
N PRO A 55 -8.83 10.16 -3.13
CA PRO A 55 -9.00 9.01 -4.03
C PRO A 55 -8.94 9.40 -5.50
N SER A 56 -9.16 10.69 -5.83
CA SER A 56 -9.05 11.24 -7.19
C SER A 56 -7.62 11.60 -7.60
N SER A 57 -6.65 11.49 -6.70
CA SER A 57 -5.26 11.82 -6.99
C SER A 57 -4.64 10.88 -8.02
N ARG A 58 -3.75 11.44 -8.84
CA ARG A 58 -2.86 10.69 -9.74
C ARG A 58 -1.47 10.70 -9.14
N VAL A 59 -0.87 9.52 -9.02
CA VAL A 59 0.51 9.36 -8.55
C VAL A 59 1.35 8.95 -9.73
N GLU A 60 2.32 9.79 -10.09
CA GLU A 60 3.28 9.51 -11.14
C GLU A 60 4.63 9.13 -10.54
N VAL A 61 5.23 8.06 -11.06
CA VAL A 61 6.55 7.58 -10.68
C VAL A 61 7.41 7.47 -11.92
N SER A 62 8.52 8.21 -11.91
CA SER A 62 9.51 8.21 -13.00
C SER A 62 10.89 7.85 -12.45
N PHE A 63 11.71 7.20 -13.25
CA PHE A 63 13.06 6.81 -12.87
C PHE A 63 14.08 7.90 -13.20
N LEU A 64 14.99 8.15 -12.27
CA LEU A 64 16.13 9.03 -12.53
C LEU A 64 17.02 8.40 -13.61
N LYS A 65 17.53 9.23 -14.53
CA LYS A 65 18.40 8.77 -15.63
C LYS A 65 19.65 8.03 -15.15
N GLN A 66 20.10 8.32 -13.94
CA GLN A 66 21.27 7.69 -13.31
C GLN A 66 20.95 6.30 -12.69
N SER A 67 19.69 5.85 -12.72
CA SER A 67 19.34 4.50 -12.26
C SER A 67 19.82 3.47 -13.27
N SER A 68 20.77 2.63 -12.88
CA SER A 68 21.30 1.54 -13.72
C SER A 68 20.45 0.27 -13.70
N ARG A 69 19.37 0.23 -12.89
CA ARG A 69 18.54 -0.96 -12.69
C ARG A 69 17.11 -0.69 -13.11
N ALA A 70 16.55 -1.62 -13.87
CA ALA A 70 15.11 -1.72 -14.10
C ALA A 70 14.41 -2.01 -12.77
N ALA A 71 13.20 -1.48 -12.61
CA ALA A 71 12.32 -1.81 -11.50
C ALA A 71 11.22 -2.77 -11.95
N SER A 72 10.60 -3.42 -10.97
CA SER A 72 9.48 -4.33 -11.21
C SER A 72 8.26 -3.79 -10.50
N ILE A 73 7.11 -3.81 -11.17
CA ILE A 73 5.82 -3.43 -10.60
C ILE A 73 5.13 -4.68 -10.12
N TYR A 74 4.66 -4.63 -8.87
CA TYR A 74 3.82 -5.66 -8.28
C TYR A 74 2.45 -5.06 -7.95
N SER A 75 1.38 -5.70 -8.40
CA SER A 75 0.00 -5.37 -8.03
C SER A 75 -0.55 -6.50 -7.16
N ASP A 76 -1.03 -6.18 -5.96
CA ASP A 76 -1.53 -7.14 -4.97
C ASP A 76 -0.61 -8.35 -4.71
N GLY A 77 0.71 -8.12 -4.83
CA GLY A 77 1.75 -9.14 -4.61
C GLY A 77 2.12 -9.96 -5.85
N ALA A 78 1.46 -9.75 -6.99
CA ALA A 78 1.78 -10.41 -8.26
C ALA A 78 2.63 -9.51 -9.16
N LEU A 79 3.69 -10.07 -9.76
CA LEU A 79 4.51 -9.37 -10.74
C LEU A 79 3.64 -8.99 -11.93
N THR A 80 3.59 -7.70 -12.24
CA THR A 80 2.75 -7.15 -13.32
C THR A 80 3.59 -6.82 -14.55
N CYS A 81 4.67 -6.06 -14.38
CA CYS A 81 5.59 -5.71 -15.47
C CYS A 81 6.93 -5.21 -14.94
N HIS A 82 7.89 -5.04 -15.85
CA HIS A 82 9.15 -4.35 -15.59
C HIS A 82 9.10 -2.95 -16.20
N VAL A 83 9.78 -1.99 -15.58
CA VAL A 83 9.85 -0.59 -16.01
C VAL A 83 11.28 -0.08 -15.87
N GLY A 84 11.67 0.83 -16.76
CA GLY A 84 13.03 1.32 -16.88
C GLY A 84 13.12 2.84 -16.95
N VAL A 85 14.33 3.31 -17.26
CA VAL A 85 14.60 4.73 -17.49
C VAL A 85 13.83 5.20 -18.72
N GLY A 86 13.08 6.30 -18.58
CA GLY A 86 12.25 6.86 -19.64
C GLY A 86 10.77 6.50 -19.51
N ASP A 87 10.44 5.43 -18.80
CA ASP A 87 9.06 5.07 -18.49
C ASP A 87 8.48 5.96 -17.39
N VAL A 88 7.17 6.22 -17.48
CA VAL A 88 6.39 6.87 -16.44
C VAL A 88 5.26 5.94 -16.02
N VAL A 89 5.20 5.64 -14.73
CA VAL A 89 4.13 4.84 -14.15
C VAL A 89 3.11 5.78 -13.56
N GLU A 90 1.88 5.77 -14.08
CA GLU A 90 0.75 6.50 -13.52
C GLU A 90 -0.15 5.53 -12.73
N ILE A 91 -0.46 5.89 -11.49
CA ILE A 91 -1.40 5.18 -10.62
C ILE A 91 -2.58 6.10 -10.31
N CYS A 92 -3.80 5.63 -10.56
CA CYS A 92 -5.04 6.33 -10.26
C CYS A 92 -6.15 5.36 -9.82
N LYS A 93 -7.24 5.90 -9.26
CA LYS A 93 -8.42 5.09 -8.92
C LYS A 93 -9.05 4.51 -10.19
N SER A 94 -9.28 3.19 -10.19
CA SER A 94 -9.98 2.50 -11.26
C SER A 94 -11.42 2.97 -11.39
N SER A 95 -11.95 2.98 -12.61
CA SER A 95 -13.38 3.16 -12.88
C SER A 95 -14.23 1.97 -12.43
N HIS A 96 -13.60 0.81 -12.20
CA HIS A 96 -14.25 -0.40 -11.73
C HIS A 96 -14.00 -0.59 -10.23
N GLN A 97 -15.07 -0.85 -9.48
CA GLN A 97 -15.01 -1.12 -8.05
C GLN A 97 -15.19 -2.62 -7.78
N VAL A 98 -14.52 -3.10 -6.75
CA VAL A 98 -14.68 -4.48 -6.27
C VAL A 98 -15.79 -4.52 -5.23
N GLU A 99 -16.83 -5.30 -5.47
CA GLU A 99 -17.88 -5.55 -4.50
C GLU A 99 -17.46 -6.66 -3.52
N LEU A 100 -17.50 -6.36 -2.23
CA LEU A 100 -17.07 -7.29 -1.19
C LEU A 100 -18.23 -7.64 -0.27
N VAL A 101 -18.66 -8.90 -0.30
CA VAL A 101 -19.71 -9.40 0.60
C VAL A 101 -19.17 -9.49 2.04
N ARG A 102 -19.96 -9.00 3.01
CA ARG A 102 -19.63 -9.01 4.44
C ARG A 102 -20.73 -9.70 5.23
N VAL A 103 -20.39 -10.83 5.88
CA VAL A 103 -21.32 -11.67 6.65
C VAL A 103 -21.57 -11.14 8.08
N LYS A 104 -20.69 -10.27 8.60
CA LYS A 104 -20.80 -9.66 9.93
C LYS A 104 -20.59 -8.16 9.81
N ASP A 105 -21.09 -7.40 10.79
CA ASP A 105 -20.86 -5.96 10.88
C ASP A 105 -19.35 -5.67 10.90
N PHE A 106 -18.85 -5.22 9.75
CA PHE A 106 -17.44 -4.99 9.53
C PHE A 106 -16.94 -3.77 10.28
N ARG A 107 -17.78 -2.73 10.43
CA ARG A 107 -17.43 -1.50 11.16
C ARG A 107 -17.12 -1.82 12.63
N ARG A 108 -17.95 -2.65 13.26
CA ARG A 108 -17.73 -3.08 14.65
C ARG A 108 -16.57 -4.05 14.85
N THR A 109 -16.17 -4.76 13.79
CA THR A 109 -15.19 -5.86 13.90
C THR A 109 -13.84 -5.55 13.30
N PHE A 110 -13.68 -4.49 12.51
CA PHE A 110 -12.44 -4.16 11.82
C PHE A 110 -11.28 -3.98 12.80
N TYR A 111 -11.35 -2.99 13.69
CA TYR A 111 -10.28 -2.72 14.65
C TYR A 111 -10.02 -3.92 15.56
N LYS A 112 -11.08 -4.56 16.05
CA LYS A 112 -10.96 -5.78 16.86
C LYS A 112 -10.16 -6.86 16.13
N LYS A 113 -10.54 -7.21 14.89
CA LYS A 113 -9.84 -8.21 14.08
C LYS A 113 -8.42 -7.78 13.76
N PHE A 114 -8.20 -6.50 13.46
CA PHE A 114 -6.88 -5.98 13.18
C PHE A 114 -5.95 -6.17 14.38
N TYR A 115 -6.35 -5.75 15.57
CA TYR A 115 -5.55 -5.93 16.79
C TYR A 115 -5.40 -7.40 17.20
N GLU A 116 -6.46 -8.20 17.11
CA GLU A 116 -6.42 -9.62 17.48
C GLU A 116 -5.52 -10.44 16.53
N VAL A 117 -5.62 -10.21 15.23
CA VAL A 117 -4.99 -11.06 14.21
C VAL A 117 -3.61 -10.53 13.82
N ARG A 118 -3.43 -9.20 13.70
CA ARG A 118 -2.20 -8.62 13.13
C ARG A 118 -1.23 -8.05 14.16
N ILE A 119 -1.72 -7.59 15.31
CA ILE A 119 -0.86 -7.11 16.39
C ILE A 119 -0.58 -8.20 17.42
N ARG A 120 -1.60 -8.96 17.82
CA ARG A 120 -1.47 -10.02 18.83
C ARG A 120 -1.13 -11.41 18.25
N GLY A 121 -0.84 -11.49 16.95
CA GLY A 121 -0.44 -12.74 16.28
C GLY A 121 -1.56 -13.76 16.05
N GLY A 122 -2.82 -13.43 16.37
CA GLY A 122 -3.94 -14.38 16.36
C GLY A 122 -3.82 -15.38 17.52
N LYS A 123 -4.89 -15.52 18.33
CA LYS A 123 -4.93 -16.64 19.30
C LYS A 123 -4.82 -17.95 18.51
N GLU A 124 -3.80 -18.75 18.79
CA GLU A 124 -3.74 -20.14 18.34
C GLU A 124 -5.08 -20.81 18.67
N ARG A 125 -5.73 -21.41 17.67
CA ARG A 125 -6.87 -22.28 17.95
C ARG A 125 -6.33 -23.43 18.80
N PRO A 126 -6.94 -23.76 19.95
CA PRO A 126 -6.52 -24.94 20.69
C PRO A 126 -6.65 -26.15 19.75
N ARG A 127 -5.56 -26.90 19.58
CA ARG A 127 -5.58 -28.18 18.88
C ARG A 127 -6.60 -29.05 19.61
N LYS A 128 -7.70 -29.43 18.94
CA LYS A 128 -8.56 -30.50 19.42
C LYS A 128 -7.72 -31.77 19.37
N GLY A 129 -7.38 -32.29 20.55
CA GLY A 129 -6.87 -33.65 20.73
C GLY A 129 -7.99 -34.66 20.56
#